data_AF-A0A351SIY8-F1
#
_entry.id   AF-A0A351SIY8-F1
#
_cell.length_a   1.000
_cell.length_b   1.000
_cell.length_c   1.000
_cell.angle_alpha   90.00
_cell.angle_beta   90.00
_cell.angle_gamma   90.00
#
_symmetry.space_group_name_H-M   'P 1'
#
loop_
_entity.id
_entity.type
_entity.pdbx_description
1 polymer ?
#
loop_
_entity_poly.entity_id
_entity_poly.type
_entity_poly.pdbx_seq_one_letter_code
_entity_poly.pdbx_strand_id
1 'polypeptide(L)'
;MLFKLEPRGGISARMVYLTPLLAVGFTLVVGAALFAALGYDPIHTLKVFFIHPVNSVQGLAELGVKATPLILIGLGLAVGFRANVWNIGAEGQLTLGAIAGGGVALYFYDSNSPLLLPAMMVAGG
;
A
#
# COMPACT_ATOMS: atom_id res chain seq x y z
N MET A 1 11.25 39.99 -4.84
CA MET A 1 10.54 38.82 -4.31
C MET A 1 9.94 38.08 -5.49
N LEU A 2 10.53 36.94 -5.92
CA LEU A 2 10.29 36.39 -7.27
C LEU A 2 9.19 35.31 -7.37
N PHE A 3 8.56 34.92 -6.27
CA PHE A 3 7.46 33.95 -6.28
C PHE A 3 6.32 34.42 -5.39
N LYS A 4 5.16 34.70 -6.00
CA LYS A 4 3.91 35.00 -5.32
C LYS A 4 3.05 33.73 -5.36
N LEU A 5 2.91 33.07 -4.22
CA LEU A 5 2.05 31.89 -4.09
C LEU A 5 0.59 32.36 -4.11
N GLU A 6 -0.11 32.11 -5.22
CA GLU A 6 -1.54 32.37 -5.33
C GLU A 6 -2.33 31.07 -5.12
N PRO A 7 -3.41 31.10 -4.31
CA PRO A 7 -4.31 29.96 -4.15
C PRO A 7 -4.81 29.50 -5.52
N ARG A 8 -4.77 28.20 -5.77
CA ARG A 8 -5.16 27.62 -7.05
C ARG A 8 -6.66 27.90 -7.29
N GLY A 9 -7.00 28.71 -8.29
CA GLY A 9 -8.36 29.20 -8.55
C GLY A 9 -9.39 28.15 -8.99
N GLY A 10 -8.99 26.88 -9.14
CA GLY A 10 -9.88 25.78 -9.48
C GLY A 10 -9.12 24.48 -9.80
N ILE A 11 -9.85 23.36 -9.84
CA ILE A 11 -9.30 22.07 -10.24
C ILE A 11 -9.21 22.04 -11.77
N SER A 12 -8.00 21.86 -12.32
CA SER A 12 -7.83 21.72 -13.76
C SER A 12 -8.38 20.37 -14.24
N ALA A 13 -9.38 20.38 -15.13
CA ALA A 13 -9.99 19.17 -15.68
C ALA A 13 -8.97 18.22 -16.32
N ARG A 14 -7.94 18.76 -16.99
CA ARG A 14 -6.85 17.94 -17.56
C ARG A 14 -6.03 17.24 -16.47
N MET A 15 -5.74 17.96 -15.38
CA MET A 15 -4.95 17.42 -14.28
C MET A 15 -5.71 16.35 -13.48
N VAL A 16 -7.04 16.34 -13.48
CA VAL A 16 -7.83 15.27 -12.85
C VAL A 16 -7.51 13.90 -13.48
N TYR A 17 -7.38 13.86 -14.80
CA TYR A 17 -7.08 12.61 -15.53
C TYR A 17 -5.58 12.34 -15.67
N LEU A 18 -4.76 13.39 -15.82
CA LEU A 18 -3.31 13.22 -15.96
C LEU A 18 -2.66 12.77 -14.64
N THR A 19 -3.15 13.22 -13.49
CA THR A 19 -2.50 12.91 -12.21
C THR A 19 -2.44 11.40 -11.92
N PRO A 20 -3.54 10.62 -12.02
CA PRO A 20 -3.48 9.16 -11.84
C PRO A 20 -2.56 8.46 -12.85
N LEU A 21 -2.59 8.88 -14.13
CA LEU A 21 -1.75 8.30 -15.17
C LEU A 21 -0.26 8.55 -14.92
N LEU A 22 0.08 9.79 -14.54
CA LEU A 22 1.45 10.16 -14.15
C LEU A 22 1.91 9.41 -12.91
N ALA A 23 1.03 9.26 -11.90
CA ALA A 23 1.34 8.51 -10.70
C ALA A 23 1.64 7.03 -11.02
N VAL A 24 0.81 6.37 -11.84
CA VAL A 24 1.06 4.99 -12.29
C VAL A 24 2.38 4.90 -13.05
N GLY A 25 2.62 5.80 -14.01
CA GLY A 25 3.87 5.84 -14.77
C GLY A 25 5.09 6.01 -13.87
N PHE A 26 5.03 6.93 -12.90
CA PHE A 26 6.11 7.17 -11.96
C PHE A 26 6.37 5.96 -11.06
N THR A 27 5.31 5.31 -10.57
CA THR A 27 5.43 4.07 -9.79
C THR A 27 6.13 2.96 -10.57
N LEU A 28 5.80 2.79 -11.85
CA LEU A 28 6.46 1.80 -12.71
C LEU A 28 7.93 2.11 -12.93
N VAL A 29 8.28 3.39 -13.17
CA VAL A 29 9.66 3.84 -13.36
C VAL A 29 10.49 3.63 -12.10
N VAL A 30 9.97 4.04 -10.94
CA VAL A 30 10.66 3.87 -9.65
C VAL A 30 10.80 2.39 -9.31
N GLY A 31 9.76 1.58 -9.51
CA GLY A 31 9.82 0.13 -9.31
C GLY A 31 10.84 -0.55 -10.22
N ALA A 32 10.88 -0.19 -11.51
CA ALA A 32 11.89 -0.68 -12.45
C ALA A 32 13.32 -0.32 -12.00
N ALA A 33 13.54 0.93 -11.59
CA ALA A 33 14.83 1.39 -11.10
C ALA A 33 15.26 0.64 -9.84
N LEU A 34 14.33 0.36 -8.91
CA LEU A 34 14.58 -0.44 -7.73
C LEU A 34 15.01 -1.87 -8.07
N PHE A 35 14.28 -2.55 -8.97
CA PHE A 35 14.65 -3.90 -9.40
C PHE A 35 15.99 -3.94 -10.13
N ALA A 36 16.28 -2.93 -10.95
CA ALA A 36 17.59 -2.77 -11.60
C ALA A 36 18.71 -2.63 -10.55
N ALA A 37 18.50 -1.80 -9.52
CA ALA A 37 19.47 -1.59 -8.45
C ALA A 37 19.72 -2.87 -7.63
N LEU A 38 18.73 -3.75 -7.54
CA LEU A 38 18.83 -5.07 -6.91
C LEU A 38 19.45 -6.15 -7.83
N GLY A 39 19.82 -5.81 -9.06
CA GLY A 39 20.43 -6.73 -10.03
C GLY A 39 19.45 -7.65 -10.78
N TYR A 40 18.15 -7.38 -10.71
CA TYR A 40 17.13 -8.13 -11.44
C TYR A 40 16.77 -7.45 -12.77
N ASP A 41 16.32 -8.23 -13.77
CA ASP A 41 15.76 -7.67 -15.01
C ASP A 41 14.46 -6.91 -14.72
N PRO A 42 14.41 -5.58 -14.87
CA PRO A 42 13.25 -4.79 -14.46
C PRO A 42 11.98 -5.15 -15.21
N ILE A 43 12.09 -5.47 -16.51
CA ILE A 43 10.92 -5.76 -17.35
C ILE A 43 10.31 -7.10 -16.94
N HIS A 44 11.13 -8.14 -16.79
CA HIS A 44 10.66 -9.42 -16.32
C HIS A 44 10.09 -9.32 -14.89
N THR A 45 10.77 -8.64 -13.97
CA THR A 45 10.31 -8.55 -12.58
C THR A 45 9.02 -7.74 -12.46
N LEU A 46 8.85 -6.65 -13.23
CA LEU A 46 7.56 -5.95 -13.31
C LEU A 46 6.43 -6.85 -13.85
N LYS A 47 6.71 -7.67 -14.87
CA LYS A 47 5.72 -8.65 -15.36
C LYS A 47 5.37 -9.65 -14.28
N VAL A 48 6.35 -10.20 -13.57
CA VAL A 48 6.08 -11.13 -12.46
C VAL A 48 5.26 -10.43 -11.38
N PHE A 49 5.61 -9.22 -10.98
CA PHE A 49 4.92 -8.49 -9.93
C PHE A 49 3.46 -8.15 -10.27
N PHE A 50 3.19 -7.68 -11.49
CA PHE A 50 1.86 -7.19 -11.89
C PHE A 50 0.98 -8.23 -12.60
N ILE A 51 1.57 -9.19 -13.32
CA ILE A 51 0.83 -10.09 -14.21
C ILE A 51 0.65 -11.48 -13.60
N HIS A 52 1.65 -12.03 -12.88
CA HIS A 52 1.47 -13.35 -12.27
C HIS A 52 0.34 -13.43 -11.23
N PRO A 53 0.13 -12.44 -10.35
CA PRO A 53 -0.94 -12.52 -9.34
C PRO A 53 -2.33 -12.59 -9.98
N VAL A 54 -2.55 -11.95 -11.13
CA VAL A 54 -3.86 -11.96 -11.80
C VAL A 54 -4.07 -13.17 -12.71
N ASN A 55 -3.02 -13.94 -12.99
CA ASN A 55 -3.05 -15.07 -13.91
C ASN A 55 -3.35 -16.43 -13.26
N SER A 56 -3.57 -16.47 -11.95
CA SER A 56 -3.87 -17.72 -11.23
C SER A 56 -4.92 -17.50 -10.15
N VAL A 57 -5.67 -18.56 -9.81
CA VAL A 57 -6.68 -18.51 -8.74
C VAL A 57 -6.01 -18.24 -7.39
N GLN A 58 -4.86 -18.86 -7.14
CA GLN A 58 -4.07 -18.62 -5.93
C GLN A 58 -3.59 -17.17 -5.86
N GLY A 59 -3.06 -16.64 -6.97
CA GLY A 59 -2.63 -15.24 -7.05
C GLY A 59 -3.77 -14.26 -6.82
N LEU A 60 -4.96 -14.53 -7.38
CA LEU A 60 -6.15 -13.72 -7.14
C LEU A 60 -6.61 -13.78 -5.68
N ALA A 61 -6.53 -14.95 -5.04
CA ALA A 61 -6.83 -15.10 -3.63
C ALA A 61 -5.84 -14.31 -2.76
N GLU A 62 -4.54 -14.42 -3.02
CA GLU A 62 -3.50 -13.64 -2.31
C GLU A 62 -3.67 -12.13 -2.52
N LEU A 63 -3.99 -11.72 -3.75
CA LEU A 63 -4.30 -10.33 -4.06
C LEU A 63 -5.50 -9.86 -3.24
N GLY A 64 -6.56 -10.67 -3.16
CA GLY A 64 -7.73 -10.42 -2.32
C GLY A 64 -7.36 -10.24 -0.85
N VAL A 65 -6.62 -11.18 -0.26
CA VAL A 65 -6.19 -11.11 1.15
C VAL A 65 -5.46 -9.81 1.47
N LYS A 66 -4.61 -9.31 0.56
CA LYS A 66 -3.87 -8.05 0.74
C LYS A 66 -4.73 -6.81 0.46
N ALA A 67 -5.62 -6.88 -0.55
CA ALA A 67 -6.44 -5.75 -0.98
C ALA A 67 -7.61 -5.48 -0.04
N THR A 68 -8.24 -6.52 0.52
CA THR A 68 -9.41 -6.40 1.41
C THR A 68 -9.22 -5.38 2.55
N PRO A 69 -8.17 -5.44 3.39
CA PRO A 69 -8.03 -4.48 4.48
C PRO A 69 -7.83 -3.04 3.97
N LEU A 70 -7.10 -2.84 2.88
CA LEU A 70 -6.91 -1.52 2.28
C LEU A 70 -8.21 -0.94 1.72
N ILE A 71 -9.04 -1.77 1.07
CA ILE A 71 -10.36 -1.38 0.58
C ILE A 71 -11.27 -0.98 1.75
N LEU A 72 -11.27 -1.76 2.84
CA LEU A 72 -12.06 -1.44 4.05
C LEU A 72 -11.62 -0.11 4.69
N ILE A 73 -10.31 0.13 4.78
CA ILE A 73 -9.76 1.41 5.23
C ILE A 73 -10.25 2.55 4.33
N GLY A 74 -10.13 2.41 3.01
CA GLY A 74 -10.57 3.42 2.05
C GLY A 74 -12.07 3.73 2.15
N LEU A 75 -12.91 2.70 2.33
CA LEU A 75 -14.35 2.86 2.52
C LEU A 75 -14.68 3.59 3.83
N GLY A 76 -14.03 3.23 4.94
CA GLY A 76 -14.22 3.91 6.23
C GLY A 76 -13.78 5.37 6.18
N LEU A 77 -12.62 5.65 5.56
CA LEU A 77 -12.11 7.01 5.37
C LEU A 77 -13.01 7.85 4.47
N ALA A 78 -13.61 7.27 3.42
CA ALA A 78 -14.55 7.99 2.56
C ALA A 78 -15.75 8.55 3.34
N VAL A 79 -16.25 7.81 4.33
CA VAL A 79 -17.30 8.28 5.25
C VAL A 79 -16.78 9.40 6.15
N GLY A 80 -15.58 9.25 6.72
CA GLY A 80 -14.93 10.27 7.54
C GLY A 80 -14.69 11.59 6.81
N PHE A 81 -14.22 11.52 5.56
CA PHE A 81 -13.98 12.69 4.71
C PHE A 81 -15.27 13.44 4.39
N ARG A 82 -16.40 12.72 4.24
CA ARG A 82 -17.72 13.36 4.10
C ARG A 82 -18.14 14.15 5.34
N ALA A 83 -17.65 13.76 6.52
CA ALA A 83 -17.83 14.49 7.78
C ALA A 83 -16.74 15.54 8.05
N ASN A 84 -15.87 15.85 7.06
CA ASN A 84 -14.67 16.69 7.21
C ASN A 84 -13.66 16.19 8.27
N VAL A 85 -13.70 14.90 8.62
CA VAL A 85 -12.72 14.27 9.50
C VAL A 85 -11.62 13.69 8.64
N TRP A 86 -10.47 14.35 8.59
CA TRP A 86 -9.34 13.90 7.80
C TRP A 86 -8.44 12.95 8.60
N ASN A 87 -8.16 11.77 8.04
CA ASN A 87 -7.24 10.79 8.59
C ASN A 87 -6.32 10.29 7.47
N ILE A 88 -5.01 10.36 7.73
CA ILE A 88 -3.93 9.98 6.80
C ILE A 88 -3.18 8.75 7.33
N GLY A 89 -3.41 8.37 8.59
CA GLY A 89 -2.60 7.38 9.31
C GLY A 89 -3.11 5.93 9.20
N ALA A 90 -4.33 5.69 8.73
CA ALA A 90 -4.94 4.36 8.78
C ALA A 90 -4.14 3.28 8.00
N GLU A 91 -3.66 3.59 6.79
CA GLU A 91 -2.80 2.67 6.02
C GLU A 91 -1.45 2.43 6.73
N GLY A 92 -0.87 3.48 7.32
CA GLY A 92 0.36 3.40 8.10
C GLY A 92 0.19 2.53 9.36
N GLN A 93 -0.95 2.63 10.03
CA GLN A 93 -1.29 1.79 11.20
C GLN A 93 -1.41 0.32 10.80
N LEU A 94 -2.09 0.01 9.68
CA LEU A 94 -2.13 -1.35 9.14
C LEU A 94 -0.72 -1.88 8.87
N THR A 95 0.13 -1.06 8.23
CA THR A 95 1.50 -1.46 7.87
C THR A 95 2.37 -1.68 9.10
N LEU A 96 2.36 -0.75 10.06
CA LEU A 96 3.10 -0.88 11.31
C LEU A 96 2.61 -2.05 12.15
N GLY A 97 1.30 -2.28 12.20
CA GLY A 97 0.70 -3.43 12.88
C GLY A 97 1.14 -4.75 12.26
N ALA A 98 1.13 -4.85 10.93
CA ALA A 98 1.65 -6.02 10.22
C ALA A 98 3.15 -6.27 10.51
N ILE A 99 3.97 -5.21 10.56
CA ILE A 99 5.38 -5.30 10.92
C ILE A 99 5.55 -5.77 12.37
N ALA A 100 4.81 -5.18 13.32
CA ALA A 100 4.93 -5.51 14.74
C ALA A 100 4.44 -6.94 15.04
N GLY A 101 3.23 -7.30 14.59
CA GLY A 101 2.68 -8.65 14.75
C GLY A 101 3.50 -9.70 14.02
N GLY A 102 3.93 -9.43 12.79
CA GLY A 102 4.84 -10.30 12.04
C GLY A 102 6.21 -10.43 12.69
N GLY A 103 6.73 -9.34 13.27
CA GLY A 103 7.97 -9.33 14.03
C GLY A 103 7.93 -10.25 15.25
N VAL A 104 6.80 -10.26 15.99
CA VAL A 104 6.59 -11.20 17.10
C VAL A 104 6.59 -12.65 16.60
N ALA A 105 5.88 -12.92 15.50
CA ALA A 105 5.84 -14.26 14.90
C ALA A 105 7.24 -14.75 14.48
N LEU A 106 8.03 -13.88 13.86
CA LEU A 106 9.39 -14.21 13.41
C LEU A 106 10.37 -14.38 14.59
N TYR A 107 10.25 -13.57 15.63
CA TYR A 107 11.10 -13.67 16.80
C TYR A 107 10.86 -14.98 17.57
N PHE A 108 9.62 -15.44 17.63
CA PHE A 108 9.23 -16.68 18.30
C PHE A 108 8.87 -17.82 17.32
N TYR A 109 9.52 -17.88 16.15
CA TYR A 109 9.15 -18.80 15.05
C TYR A 109 9.11 -20.29 15.43
N ASP A 110 9.89 -20.70 16.45
CA ASP A 110 9.98 -22.10 16.93
C ASP A 110 9.04 -22.38 18.13
N SER A 111 8.23 -21.40 18.54
CA SER A 111 7.33 -21.53 19.67
C SER A 111 6.03 -22.21 19.28
N ASN A 112 5.70 -23.33 19.93
CA ASN A 112 4.41 -24.02 19.82
C ASN A 112 3.35 -23.49 20.81
N SER A 113 3.63 -22.37 21.48
CA SER A 113 2.72 -21.81 22.48
C SER A 113 1.46 -21.24 21.84
N PRO A 114 0.25 -21.63 22.29
CA PRO A 114 -1.00 -21.01 21.84
C PRO A 114 -1.07 -19.50 22.11
N LEU A 115 -0.24 -18.98 23.03
CA LEU A 115 -0.18 -17.56 23.37
C LEU A 115 0.50 -16.70 22.29
N LEU A 116 1.17 -17.32 21.32
CA LEU A 116 1.83 -16.60 20.25
C LEU A 116 0.83 -15.80 19.40
N LEU A 117 -0.32 -16.39 19.06
CA LEU A 117 -1.36 -15.71 18.28
C LEU A 117 -1.93 -14.48 19.01
N PRO A 118 -2.39 -14.57 20.27
CA PRO A 118 -2.76 -13.39 21.05
C PRO A 118 -1.65 -12.34 21.16
N ALA A 119 -0.39 -12.76 21.35
CA ALA A 119 0.74 -11.83 21.43
C ALA A 119 0.96 -11.08 20.11
N MET A 120 0.83 -11.76 18.97
CA MET A 120 0.87 -11.14 17.65
C MET A 120 -0.27 -10.13 17.45
N MET A 121 -1.49 -10.45 17.90
CA MET A 121 -2.65 -9.54 17.81
C MET A 121 -2.42 -8.28 18.67
N VAL A 122 -1.95 -8.45 19.91
CA VAL A 122 -1.67 -7.31 20.80
C VAL A 122 -0.53 -6.43 20.26
N ALA A 123 0.51 -7.04 19.70
CA ALA A 123 1.61 -6.29 19.10
C ALA A 123 1.20 -5.59 17.79
N GLY A 124 0.33 -6.21 17.00
CA GLY A 124 -0.18 -5.66 15.74
C GLY A 124 -1.22 -4.55 15.91
N GLY A 125 -1.95 -4.53 17.02
CA GLY A 125 -3.01 -3.56 17.31
C GLY A 125 -4.40 -3.99 16.85
#